data_AF-A0A1M5X3X0-F1
#
_entry.id   AF-A0A1M5X3X0-F1
#
_cell.length_a   1.000
_cell.length_b   1.000
_cell.length_c   1.000
_cell.angle_alpha   90.00
_cell.angle_beta   90.00
_cell.angle_gamma   90.00
#
_symmetry.space_group_name_H-M   'P 1'
#
loop_
_entity.id
_entity.type
_entity.pdbx_description
1 polymer ?
#
loop_
_entity_poly.entity_id
_entity_poly.type
_entity_poly.pdbx_seq_one_letter_code
_entity_poly.pdbx_strand_id
1 'polypeptide(L)'
;MKHLLNKFEIERLLAVLTLAFVCICMWGCSEDRVRWNEGFSGAEIVGFVDDSLVMVGSYQMRTESHEGIFEPYWDVVESGHERLCVYNYRVQEDGPRWCDTLGEYNMTNAFRGQMTDSIIWGGGMPNSIRLWKIGESQHQIKLKKLTEGCSGEFGITSVKQWLDGKFIARGDKSLNAGGDSCQYAVLDTISGTLTYKRLDKNLEWIKVCDDVRAWGNEVYCVILDNEGEKSLVLKNKQDTISAPRKFAIGGFWGDMIKLSGNICSINSDKITCSDVIWYGNGDGLKFYQNDELVVEY
;
A
#
# COMPACT_ATOMS: atom_id res chain seq x y z
N MET A 1 -25.88 76.69 -6.23
CA MET A 1 -24.85 76.72 -7.29
C MET A 1 -24.74 75.33 -7.88
N LYS A 2 -25.11 75.16 -9.15
CA LYS A 2 -24.99 73.90 -9.88
C LYS A 2 -23.51 73.69 -10.24
N HIS A 3 -22.89 72.66 -9.73
CA HIS A 3 -21.53 72.28 -10.11
C HIS A 3 -21.60 71.62 -11.49
N LEU A 4 -21.30 72.39 -12.55
CA LEU A 4 -21.07 71.88 -13.88
C LEU A 4 -19.66 71.30 -13.91
N LEU A 5 -19.53 70.03 -13.53
CA LEU A 5 -18.35 69.25 -13.92
C LEU A 5 -18.32 69.20 -15.45
N ASN A 6 -17.24 69.71 -16.03
CA ASN A 6 -17.08 69.79 -17.47
C ASN A 6 -17.06 68.35 -18.02
N LYS A 7 -17.92 68.04 -18.99
CA LYS A 7 -18.10 66.69 -19.54
C LYS A 7 -16.77 66.07 -20.02
N PHE A 8 -15.86 66.90 -20.51
CA PHE A 8 -14.51 66.54 -20.94
C PHE A 8 -13.56 66.10 -19.82
N GLU A 9 -13.70 66.64 -18.60
CA GLU A 9 -12.86 66.26 -17.46
C GLU A 9 -13.29 64.92 -16.86
N ILE A 10 -14.61 64.65 -16.85
CA ILE A 10 -15.17 63.36 -16.44
C ILE A 10 -14.74 62.25 -17.42
N GLU A 11 -14.78 62.50 -18.72
CA GLU A 11 -14.36 61.53 -19.74
C GLU A 11 -12.85 61.21 -19.65
N ARG A 12 -12.00 62.21 -19.36
CA ARG A 12 -10.56 62.00 -19.11
C ARG A 12 -10.29 61.21 -17.82
N LEU A 13 -11.02 61.50 -16.74
CA LEU A 13 -10.90 60.78 -15.47
C LEU A 13 -11.34 59.33 -15.60
N LEU A 14 -12.44 59.06 -16.31
CA LEU A 14 -12.91 57.71 -16.61
C LEU A 14 -11.92 56.96 -17.50
N ALA A 15 -11.34 57.61 -18.53
CA ALA A 15 -10.36 56.98 -19.40
C ALA A 15 -9.08 56.55 -18.63
N VAL A 16 -8.58 57.40 -17.72
CA VAL A 16 -7.43 57.07 -16.87
C VAL A 16 -7.75 55.95 -15.87
N LEU A 17 -8.95 55.96 -15.27
CA LEU A 17 -9.42 54.87 -14.40
C LEU A 17 -9.57 53.55 -15.15
N THR A 18 -10.07 53.58 -16.38
CA THR A 18 -10.23 52.38 -17.21
C THR A 18 -8.87 51.82 -17.64
N LEU A 19 -7.89 52.69 -17.96
CA LEU A 19 -6.52 52.28 -18.29
C LEU A 19 -5.79 51.70 -17.06
N ALA A 20 -5.99 52.28 -15.87
CA ALA A 20 -5.42 51.77 -14.63
C ALA A 20 -6.01 50.40 -14.24
N PHE A 21 -7.32 50.20 -14.42
CA PHE A 21 -7.95 48.89 -14.20
C PHE A 21 -7.46 47.83 -15.20
N VAL A 22 -7.28 48.19 -16.48
CA VAL A 22 -6.74 47.25 -17.49
C VAL A 22 -5.30 46.85 -17.19
N CYS A 23 -4.46 47.75 -16.67
CA CYS A 23 -3.09 47.39 -16.27
C CYS A 23 -3.04 46.47 -15.05
N ILE A 24 -3.99 46.57 -14.11
CA ILE A 24 -4.06 45.68 -12.93
C ILE A 24 -4.63 44.30 -13.33
N CYS A 25 -5.56 44.24 -14.29
CA CYS A 25 -6.10 42.97 -14.80
C CYS A 25 -5.10 42.14 -15.63
N MET A 26 -3.95 42.69 -16.02
CA MET A 26 -2.89 41.97 -16.75
C MET A 26 -1.77 41.42 -15.85
N TRP A 27 -1.85 41.59 -14.53
CA TRP A 27 -0.86 41.06 -13.58
C TRP A 27 -1.27 39.75 -12.88
N GLY A 28 -2.41 39.17 -13.26
CA GLY A 28 -2.90 37.89 -12.72
C GLY A 28 -2.67 36.71 -13.65
N CYS A 29 -1.41 36.37 -13.93
CA CYS A 29 -1.05 35.03 -14.42
C CYS A 29 0.06 34.50 -13.53
N SER A 30 -0.29 34.12 -12.30
CA SER A 30 0.53 33.19 -11.54
C SER A 30 0.40 31.84 -12.23
N GLU A 31 1.32 31.53 -13.14
CA GLU A 31 1.41 30.17 -13.67
C GLU A 31 1.98 29.30 -12.56
N ASP A 32 1.12 28.53 -11.91
CA ASP A 32 1.55 27.46 -11.02
C ASP A 32 2.52 26.56 -11.81
N ARG A 33 3.77 26.48 -11.37
CA ARG A 33 4.78 25.69 -12.06
C ARG A 33 4.75 24.29 -11.50
N VAL A 34 4.24 23.35 -12.30
CA VAL A 34 4.27 21.93 -11.97
C VAL A 34 5.52 21.29 -12.57
N ARG A 35 6.35 20.69 -11.71
CA ARG A 35 7.52 19.90 -12.13
C ARG A 35 7.47 18.52 -11.50
N TRP A 36 7.74 17.50 -12.31
CA TRP A 36 8.00 16.15 -11.83
C TRP A 36 9.52 15.92 -11.72
N ASN A 37 9.93 15.17 -10.70
CA ASN A 37 11.31 14.74 -10.59
C ASN A 37 11.68 13.79 -11.73
N GLU A 38 12.90 13.94 -12.24
CA GLU A 38 13.50 13.06 -13.25
C GLU A 38 13.89 11.71 -12.59
N GLY A 39 12.91 10.94 -12.15
CA GLY A 39 13.13 9.65 -11.51
C GLY A 39 12.00 9.22 -10.58
N PHE A 40 12.12 7.98 -10.11
CA PHE A 40 11.25 7.41 -9.09
C PHE A 40 12.01 7.33 -7.77
N SER A 41 11.30 7.54 -6.68
CA SER A 41 11.78 7.49 -5.30
C SER A 41 10.89 6.57 -4.45
N GLY A 42 11.28 6.36 -3.19
CA GLY A 42 10.47 5.62 -2.23
C GLY A 42 10.26 4.16 -2.60
N ALA A 43 11.30 3.52 -3.14
CA ALA A 43 11.27 2.10 -3.46
C ALA A 43 11.04 1.27 -2.19
N GLU A 44 10.01 0.43 -2.20
CA GLU A 44 9.64 -0.46 -1.09
C GLU A 44 9.22 -1.83 -1.62
N ILE A 45 9.56 -2.90 -0.89
CA ILE A 45 9.03 -4.24 -1.18
C ILE A 45 7.54 -4.28 -0.86
N VAL A 46 6.74 -4.56 -1.88
CA VAL A 46 5.28 -4.71 -1.73
C VAL A 46 4.83 -6.16 -1.83
N GLY A 47 5.67 -7.06 -2.31
CA GLY A 47 5.41 -8.50 -2.30
C GLY A 47 6.49 -9.36 -2.94
N PHE A 48 6.26 -10.67 -2.92
CA PHE A 48 7.13 -11.69 -3.52
C PHE A 48 6.31 -12.61 -4.43
N VAL A 49 6.86 -13.00 -5.58
CA VAL A 49 6.24 -14.00 -6.47
C VAL A 49 7.12 -15.23 -6.45
N ASP A 50 6.54 -16.36 -6.06
CA ASP A 50 7.27 -17.60 -5.87
C ASP A 50 8.54 -17.38 -5.00
N ASP A 51 9.58 -18.13 -5.28
CA ASP A 51 10.83 -18.11 -4.54
C ASP A 51 11.93 -17.27 -5.19
N SER A 52 11.66 -16.53 -6.27
CA SER A 52 12.71 -15.88 -7.06
C SER A 52 12.43 -14.43 -7.47
N LEU A 53 11.18 -13.96 -7.40
CA LEU A 53 10.83 -12.61 -7.81
C LEU A 53 10.34 -11.76 -6.65
N VAL A 54 10.66 -10.46 -6.72
CA VAL A 54 10.21 -9.45 -5.77
C VAL A 54 9.46 -8.36 -6.52
N MET A 55 8.35 -7.92 -5.94
CA MET A 55 7.58 -6.77 -6.38
C MET A 55 8.00 -5.54 -5.57
N VAL A 56 8.38 -4.49 -6.28
CA VAL A 56 8.85 -3.23 -5.73
C VAL A 56 7.91 -2.11 -6.17
N GLY A 57 7.30 -1.45 -5.19
CA GLY A 57 6.52 -0.23 -5.39
C GLY A 57 7.41 1.00 -5.29
N SER A 58 7.19 1.99 -6.14
CA SER A 58 7.89 3.29 -6.12
C SER A 58 6.95 4.38 -6.66
N TYR A 59 7.35 5.65 -6.56
CA TYR A 59 6.54 6.77 -7.05
C TYR A 59 7.43 7.93 -7.52
N GLN A 60 6.90 8.84 -8.33
CA GLN A 60 7.55 10.10 -8.64
C GLN A 60 7.07 11.20 -7.70
N MET A 61 7.97 12.12 -7.37
CA MET A 61 7.61 13.33 -6.65
C MET A 61 7.23 14.42 -7.65
N ARG A 62 6.13 15.12 -7.36
CA ARG A 62 5.67 16.34 -8.00
C ARG A 62 5.93 17.51 -7.07
N THR A 63 6.48 18.58 -7.60
CA THR A 63 6.52 19.88 -6.94
C THR A 63 5.61 20.82 -7.71
N GLU A 64 4.64 21.42 -7.01
CA GLU A 64 3.80 22.49 -7.52
C GLU A 64 4.18 23.78 -6.79
N SER A 65 4.71 24.74 -7.53
CA SER A 65 5.13 26.03 -7.01
C SER A 65 4.04 27.06 -7.20
N HIS A 66 3.59 27.65 -6.11
CA HIS A 66 2.58 28.70 -6.08
C HIS A 66 3.22 30.06 -5.85
N GLU A 67 3.00 30.98 -6.79
CA GLU A 67 3.45 32.37 -6.71
C GLU A 67 2.24 33.31 -6.66
N GLY A 68 1.84 33.73 -5.46
CA GLY A 68 0.77 34.72 -5.30
C GLY A 68 1.29 36.16 -5.44
N ILE A 69 0.45 37.06 -5.96
CA ILE A 69 0.78 38.50 -6.06
C ILE A 69 0.97 39.16 -4.68
N PHE A 70 0.31 38.64 -3.65
CA PHE A 70 0.37 39.12 -2.27
C PHE A 70 0.67 38.01 -1.26
N GLU A 71 0.93 36.79 -1.73
CA GLU A 71 1.26 35.64 -0.88
C GLU A 71 2.73 35.26 -1.08
N PRO A 72 3.44 34.84 -0.02
CA PRO A 72 4.81 34.36 -0.15
C PRO A 72 4.83 33.12 -1.04
N TYR A 73 5.92 32.95 -1.80
CA TYR A 73 6.19 31.72 -2.55
C TYR A 73 6.08 30.49 -1.63
N TRP A 74 5.37 29.45 -2.08
CA TRP A 74 5.32 28.16 -1.40
C TRP A 74 5.24 27.01 -2.40
N ASP A 75 5.82 25.88 -2.01
CA ASP A 75 5.83 24.64 -2.78
C ASP A 75 4.96 23.57 -2.12
N VAL A 76 4.14 22.89 -2.90
CA VAL A 76 3.50 21.62 -2.53
C VAL A 76 4.31 20.49 -3.13
N VAL A 77 4.73 19.54 -2.31
CA VAL A 77 5.36 18.30 -2.77
C VAL A 77 4.38 17.14 -2.58
N GLU A 78 4.01 16.49 -3.66
CA GLU A 78 3.09 15.34 -3.68
C GLU A 78 3.75 14.12 -4.32
N SER A 79 3.31 12.92 -3.93
CA SER A 79 3.64 11.69 -4.63
C SER A 79 2.60 11.38 -5.71
N GLY A 80 3.04 10.91 -6.87
CA GLY A 80 2.18 10.37 -7.91
C GLY A 80 2.95 9.51 -8.89
N HIS A 81 2.31 9.10 -9.97
CA HIS A 81 2.89 8.17 -10.94
C HIS A 81 3.44 6.93 -10.25
N GLU A 82 2.62 6.23 -9.48
CA GLU A 82 3.06 5.04 -8.77
C GLU A 82 3.43 3.94 -9.75
N ARG A 83 4.56 3.30 -9.50
CA ARG A 83 5.18 2.29 -10.37
C ARG A 83 5.39 1.01 -9.61
N LEU A 84 4.93 -0.08 -10.20
CA LEU A 84 5.17 -1.44 -9.74
C LEU A 84 6.17 -2.11 -10.67
N CYS A 85 7.27 -2.59 -10.13
CA CYS A 85 8.30 -3.30 -10.87
C CYS A 85 8.56 -4.68 -10.27
N VAL A 86 8.88 -5.65 -11.12
CA VAL A 86 9.21 -7.02 -10.73
C VAL A 86 10.67 -7.27 -11.06
N TYR A 87 11.42 -7.69 -10.05
CA TYR A 87 12.85 -7.98 -10.16
C TYR A 87 13.14 -9.42 -9.76
N ASN A 88 14.24 -9.97 -10.27
CA ASN A 88 14.77 -11.24 -9.80
C ASN A 88 15.70 -10.98 -8.62
N TYR A 89 15.33 -11.35 -7.40
CA TYR A 89 16.18 -11.08 -6.23
C TYR A 89 17.28 -12.12 -6.00
N ARG A 90 17.38 -13.13 -6.87
CA ARG A 90 18.43 -14.16 -6.80
C ARG A 90 19.63 -13.89 -7.71
N VAL A 91 19.46 -13.02 -8.70
CA VAL A 91 20.51 -12.71 -9.69
C VAL A 91 20.35 -11.26 -10.10
N GLN A 92 21.46 -10.52 -10.15
CA GLN A 92 21.47 -9.16 -10.68
C GLN A 92 21.20 -9.19 -12.19
N GLU A 93 20.06 -8.65 -12.59
CA GLU A 93 19.68 -8.46 -14.01
C GLU A 93 19.85 -6.98 -14.39
N ASP A 94 19.93 -6.70 -15.70
CA ASP A 94 19.96 -5.33 -16.24
C ASP A 94 18.56 -4.71 -16.20
N GLY A 95 18.10 -4.45 -14.98
CA GLY A 95 16.80 -3.87 -14.69
C GLY A 95 15.69 -4.88 -14.38
N PRO A 96 14.46 -4.37 -14.23
CA PRO A 96 13.29 -5.16 -13.89
C PRO A 96 12.81 -6.02 -15.06
N ARG A 97 12.31 -7.22 -14.76
CA ARG A 97 11.68 -8.12 -15.74
C ARG A 97 10.36 -7.57 -16.27
N TRP A 98 9.69 -6.78 -15.45
CA TRP A 98 8.45 -6.12 -15.80
C TRP A 98 8.29 -4.85 -14.95
N CYS A 99 7.76 -3.79 -15.54
CA CYS A 99 7.30 -2.62 -14.81
C CYS A 99 6.03 -2.09 -15.44
N ASP A 100 5.19 -1.50 -14.60
CA ASP A 100 4.04 -0.71 -15.03
C ASP A 100 3.90 0.51 -14.12
N THR A 101 3.41 1.61 -14.68
CA THR A 101 3.30 2.91 -14.01
C THR A 101 1.90 3.46 -14.22
N LEU A 102 1.29 3.92 -13.14
CA LEU A 102 -0.02 4.54 -13.19
C LEU A 102 0.09 5.97 -13.69
N GLY A 103 -0.85 6.36 -14.56
CA GLY A 103 -0.96 7.73 -15.05
C GLY A 103 -1.72 8.66 -14.10
N GLU A 104 -2.22 8.15 -12.98
CA GLU A 104 -3.08 8.91 -12.06
C GLU A 104 -2.26 9.84 -11.15
N TYR A 105 -2.87 10.96 -10.82
CA TYR A 105 -2.34 11.95 -9.90
C TYR A 105 -2.82 11.66 -8.47
N ASN A 106 -1.96 11.86 -7.48
CA ASN A 106 -2.31 11.83 -6.05
C ASN A 106 -2.76 10.45 -5.50
N MET A 107 -2.06 9.35 -5.81
CA MET A 107 -2.41 8.05 -5.23
C MET A 107 -1.72 7.76 -3.90
N THR A 108 -2.20 8.42 -2.85
CA THR A 108 -1.86 7.98 -1.49
C THR A 108 -2.34 6.53 -1.28
N ASN A 109 -1.46 5.68 -0.74
CA ASN A 109 -1.71 4.27 -0.47
C ASN A 109 -1.91 3.35 -1.69
N ALA A 110 -1.22 3.61 -2.80
CA ALA A 110 -1.23 2.71 -3.96
C ALA A 110 -0.82 1.26 -3.62
N PHE A 111 0.09 1.12 -2.65
CA PHE A 111 0.57 -0.16 -2.15
C PHE A 111 0.38 -0.23 -0.64
N ARG A 112 -0.35 -1.24 -0.18
CA ARG A 112 -0.51 -1.57 1.26
C ARG A 112 -0.04 -2.98 1.59
N GLY A 113 0.01 -3.87 0.59
CA GLY A 113 0.61 -5.18 0.73
C GLY A 113 0.14 -6.14 -0.35
N GLN A 114 0.40 -7.42 -0.14
CA GLN A 114 0.13 -8.48 -1.11
C GLN A 114 -1.00 -9.41 -0.66
N MET A 115 -1.95 -9.70 -1.57
CA MET A 115 -3.08 -10.62 -1.34
C MET A 115 -2.79 -12.05 -1.78
N THR A 116 -2.13 -12.20 -2.93
CA THR A 116 -1.71 -13.48 -3.55
C THR A 116 -0.37 -13.26 -4.26
N ASP A 117 0.26 -14.32 -4.78
CA ASP A 117 1.55 -14.23 -5.46
C ASP A 117 1.63 -13.15 -6.54
N SER A 118 0.56 -12.89 -7.28
CA SER A 118 0.58 -11.93 -8.40
C SER A 118 -0.19 -10.64 -8.15
N ILE A 119 -0.81 -10.46 -6.98
CA ILE A 119 -1.74 -9.34 -6.73
C ILE A 119 -1.33 -8.53 -5.51
N ILE A 120 -1.02 -7.26 -5.75
CA ILE A 120 -0.84 -6.23 -4.74
C ILE A 120 -2.17 -5.49 -4.53
N TRP A 121 -2.40 -5.03 -3.30
CA TRP A 121 -3.56 -4.24 -2.96
C TRP A 121 -3.20 -2.91 -2.31
N GLY A 122 -4.12 -1.95 -2.44
CA GLY A 122 -4.05 -0.63 -1.84
C GLY A 122 -5.40 0.05 -1.81
N GLY A 123 -5.40 1.37 -1.81
CA GLY A 123 -6.60 2.21 -1.84
C GLY A 123 -7.19 2.51 -0.45
N GLY A 124 -8.40 3.08 -0.47
CA GLY A 124 -9.08 3.62 0.71
C GLY A 124 -9.99 2.61 1.43
N MET A 125 -9.41 1.54 1.96
CA MET A 125 -10.14 0.58 2.80
C MET A 125 -10.69 1.29 4.06
N PRO A 126 -11.92 0.96 4.52
CA PRO A 126 -12.77 -0.15 4.10
C PRO A 126 -13.77 0.16 2.96
N ASN A 127 -13.73 1.34 2.36
CA ASN A 127 -14.74 1.78 1.39
C ASN A 127 -14.43 1.36 -0.05
N SER A 128 -13.15 1.19 -0.37
CA SER A 128 -12.72 0.68 -1.67
C SER A 128 -11.37 -0.01 -1.56
N ILE A 129 -11.14 -0.97 -2.43
CA ILE A 129 -9.85 -1.63 -2.60
C ILE A 129 -9.37 -1.43 -4.04
N ARG A 130 -8.09 -1.17 -4.20
CA ARG A 130 -7.42 -1.20 -5.50
C ARG A 130 -6.59 -2.47 -5.59
N LEU A 131 -6.71 -3.18 -6.70
CA LEU A 131 -5.99 -4.41 -6.98
C LEU A 131 -5.11 -4.18 -8.20
N TRP A 132 -3.83 -4.53 -8.10
CA TRP A 132 -2.89 -4.49 -9.20
C TRP A 132 -2.28 -5.87 -9.37
N LYS A 133 -2.67 -6.53 -10.47
CA LYS A 133 -2.11 -7.82 -10.86
C LYS A 133 -0.96 -7.59 -11.83
N ILE A 134 0.14 -8.34 -11.66
CA ILE A 134 1.28 -8.27 -12.58
C ILE A 134 0.81 -8.53 -14.01
N GLY A 135 1.20 -7.64 -14.94
CA GLY A 135 0.84 -7.73 -16.36
C GLY A 135 -0.56 -7.21 -16.71
N GLU A 136 -1.31 -6.69 -15.73
CA GLU A 136 -2.65 -6.14 -15.94
C GLU A 136 -2.75 -4.71 -15.38
N SER A 137 -3.72 -3.95 -15.87
CA SER A 137 -4.02 -2.61 -15.34
C SER A 137 -4.58 -2.70 -13.93
N GLN A 138 -4.37 -1.64 -13.13
CA GLN A 138 -5.00 -1.57 -11.81
C GLN A 138 -6.54 -1.47 -11.92
N HIS A 139 -7.23 -2.17 -11.01
CA HIS A 139 -8.68 -2.15 -10.92
C HIS A 139 -9.14 -1.70 -9.53
N GLN A 140 -10.08 -0.75 -9.47
CA GLN A 140 -10.69 -0.30 -8.22
C GLN A 140 -12.06 -0.92 -8.03
N ILE A 141 -12.30 -1.48 -6.85
CA ILE A 141 -13.58 -2.06 -6.43
C ILE A 141 -14.12 -1.22 -5.28
N LYS A 142 -15.34 -0.68 -5.44
CA LYS A 142 -16.08 -0.08 -4.33
C LYS A 142 -16.68 -1.20 -3.48
N LEU A 143 -16.56 -1.06 -2.16
CA LEU A 143 -16.95 -2.12 -1.24
C LEU A 143 -18.24 -1.77 -0.51
N LYS A 144 -19.19 -2.70 -0.53
CA LYS A 144 -20.35 -2.68 0.36
C LYS A 144 -19.96 -3.32 1.69
N LYS A 145 -20.08 -2.55 2.77
CA LYS A 145 -19.79 -3.01 4.12
C LYS A 145 -21.00 -3.71 4.72
N LEU A 146 -20.76 -4.86 5.32
CA LEU A 146 -21.76 -5.66 6.04
C LEU A 146 -21.19 -6.06 7.40
N THR A 147 -22.07 -6.37 8.35
CA THR A 147 -21.66 -6.83 9.68
C THR A 147 -22.52 -8.02 10.08
N GLU A 148 -21.90 -9.06 10.63
CA GLU A 148 -22.54 -10.32 10.99
C GLU A 148 -22.14 -10.74 12.41
N GLY A 149 -23.11 -10.75 13.33
CA GLY A 149 -22.92 -11.29 14.69
C GLY A 149 -21.95 -10.49 15.58
N CYS A 150 -21.62 -9.26 15.21
CA CYS A 150 -20.76 -8.35 15.95
C CYS A 150 -21.13 -6.89 15.64
N SER A 151 -20.39 -5.96 16.24
CA SER A 151 -20.55 -4.52 16.09
C SER A 151 -19.20 -3.83 15.92
N GLY A 152 -19.20 -2.72 15.20
CA GLY A 152 -18.02 -1.91 14.95
C GLY A 152 -17.25 -2.30 13.69
N GLU A 153 -16.51 -1.32 13.18
CA GLU A 153 -15.56 -1.47 12.08
C GLU A 153 -14.15 -1.26 12.63
N PHE A 154 -13.13 -1.79 11.96
CA PHE A 154 -11.73 -1.53 12.27
C PHE A 154 -10.96 -1.20 10.99
N GLY A 155 -9.85 -0.47 11.14
CA GLY A 155 -8.92 -0.17 10.05
C GLY A 155 -8.23 -1.44 9.55
N ILE A 156 -8.18 -1.62 8.23
CA ILE A 156 -7.60 -2.81 7.60
C ILE A 156 -6.15 -2.53 7.24
N THR A 157 -5.25 -3.31 7.83
CA THR A 157 -3.80 -3.25 7.64
C THR A 157 -3.27 -4.49 6.93
N SER A 158 -4.01 -5.60 6.92
CA SER A 158 -3.63 -6.83 6.22
C SER A 158 -4.82 -7.43 5.47
N VAL A 159 -4.57 -7.88 4.24
CA VAL A 159 -5.52 -8.65 3.43
C VAL A 159 -4.79 -9.86 2.86
N LYS A 160 -5.29 -11.07 3.12
CA LYS A 160 -4.68 -12.34 2.70
C LYS A 160 -5.72 -13.32 2.19
N GLN A 161 -5.30 -14.29 1.39
CA GLN A 161 -6.17 -15.36 0.93
C GLN A 161 -6.82 -16.10 2.11
N TRP A 162 -8.08 -16.48 1.92
CA TRP A 162 -8.92 -17.12 2.92
C TRP A 162 -9.79 -18.22 2.32
N LEU A 163 -10.62 -18.82 3.17
CA LEU A 163 -11.52 -19.92 2.84
C LEU A 163 -12.52 -19.52 1.74
N ASP A 164 -13.01 -20.52 1.02
CA ASP A 164 -14.02 -20.39 -0.04
C ASP A 164 -13.65 -19.41 -1.17
N GLY A 165 -12.35 -19.27 -1.46
CA GLY A 165 -11.85 -18.37 -2.49
C GLY A 165 -11.98 -16.88 -2.14
N LYS A 166 -12.22 -16.56 -0.87
CA LYS A 166 -12.34 -15.18 -0.37
C LYS A 166 -11.03 -14.72 0.27
N PHE A 167 -11.05 -13.52 0.84
CA PHE A 167 -9.89 -12.94 1.52
C PHE A 167 -10.24 -12.54 2.94
N ILE A 168 -9.31 -12.74 3.86
CA ILE A 168 -9.41 -12.27 5.24
C ILE A 168 -8.78 -10.89 5.30
N ALA A 169 -9.51 -9.93 5.83
CA ALA A 169 -9.07 -8.57 6.09
C ALA A 169 -9.01 -8.33 7.60
N ARG A 170 -7.87 -7.81 8.08
CA ARG A 170 -7.57 -7.65 9.50
C ARG A 170 -6.95 -6.29 9.79
N GLY A 171 -7.12 -5.83 11.03
CA GLY A 171 -6.30 -4.78 11.63
C GLY A 171 -5.29 -5.38 12.61
N ASP A 172 -4.28 -4.61 13.01
CA ASP A 172 -3.13 -5.08 13.82
C ASP A 172 -3.49 -5.78 15.14
N LYS A 173 -4.69 -5.51 15.68
CA LYS A 173 -5.18 -6.13 16.93
C LYS A 173 -6.63 -6.60 16.84
N SER A 174 -7.20 -6.65 15.64
CA SER A 174 -8.63 -6.93 15.50
C SER A 174 -8.98 -8.34 15.99
N LEU A 175 -8.11 -9.33 15.76
CA LEU A 175 -8.38 -10.72 16.14
C LEU A 175 -8.59 -10.90 17.66
N ASN A 176 -7.94 -10.08 18.48
CA ASN A 176 -8.03 -10.13 19.95
C ASN A 176 -9.17 -9.27 20.52
N ALA A 177 -9.99 -8.65 19.68
CA ALA A 177 -11.10 -7.82 20.14
C ALA A 177 -12.12 -8.67 20.95
N GLY A 178 -12.55 -8.11 22.08
CA GLY A 178 -13.48 -8.74 23.02
C GLY A 178 -14.91 -8.19 22.93
N GLY A 179 -15.79 -8.74 23.78
CA GLY A 179 -17.20 -8.32 23.86
C GLY A 179 -17.95 -8.59 22.56
N ASP A 180 -18.70 -7.60 22.08
CA ASP A 180 -19.46 -7.67 20.82
C ASP A 180 -18.70 -7.07 19.62
N SER A 181 -17.39 -6.86 19.76
CA SER A 181 -16.56 -6.27 18.70
C SER A 181 -16.30 -7.26 17.58
N CYS A 182 -16.28 -6.78 16.33
CA CYS A 182 -15.84 -7.59 15.20
C CYS A 182 -14.34 -7.88 15.26
N GLN A 183 -13.93 -9.10 14.88
CA GLN A 183 -12.56 -9.58 15.05
C GLN A 183 -11.79 -9.67 13.73
N TYR A 184 -12.48 -9.95 12.65
CA TYR A 184 -11.93 -9.97 11.30
C TYR A 184 -13.02 -9.58 10.30
N ALA A 185 -12.64 -9.37 9.05
CA ALA A 185 -13.58 -9.19 7.96
C ALA A 185 -13.27 -10.17 6.82
N VAL A 186 -14.30 -10.54 6.08
CA VAL A 186 -14.17 -11.34 4.86
C VAL A 186 -14.44 -10.43 3.67
N LEU A 187 -13.44 -10.29 2.82
CA LEU A 187 -13.51 -9.59 1.55
C LEU A 187 -13.84 -10.58 0.43
N ASP A 188 -14.94 -10.30 -0.25
CA ASP A 188 -15.38 -11.01 -1.45
C ASP A 188 -15.26 -10.05 -2.64
N THR A 189 -14.20 -10.23 -3.43
CA THR A 189 -13.84 -9.32 -4.53
C THR A 189 -14.78 -9.45 -5.73
N ILE A 190 -15.45 -10.59 -5.88
CA ILE A 190 -16.42 -10.82 -6.97
C ILE A 190 -17.69 -10.03 -6.73
N SER A 191 -18.24 -10.12 -5.51
CA SER A 191 -19.44 -9.38 -5.13
C SER A 191 -19.16 -7.93 -4.71
N GLY A 192 -17.90 -7.56 -4.48
CA GLY A 192 -17.51 -6.26 -3.95
C GLY A 192 -18.03 -6.03 -2.53
N THR A 193 -18.00 -7.06 -1.68
CA THR A 193 -18.49 -6.98 -0.30
C THR A 193 -17.37 -7.19 0.72
N LEU A 194 -17.47 -6.47 1.83
CA LEU A 194 -16.59 -6.60 2.98
C LEU A 194 -17.47 -6.84 4.22
N THR A 195 -17.46 -8.07 4.72
CA THR A 195 -18.31 -8.49 5.83
C THR A 195 -17.48 -8.61 7.10
N TYR A 196 -17.73 -7.73 8.07
CA TYR A 196 -17.14 -7.80 9.40
C TYR A 196 -17.80 -8.91 10.22
N LYS A 197 -16.98 -9.77 10.82
CA LYS A 197 -17.42 -11.00 11.49
C LYS A 197 -16.76 -11.15 12.85
N ARG A 198 -17.43 -11.92 13.70
CA ARG A 198 -16.85 -12.53 14.89
C ARG A 198 -16.19 -13.86 14.52
N LEU A 199 -15.14 -14.25 15.24
CA LEU A 199 -14.57 -15.59 15.05
C LEU A 199 -15.57 -16.65 15.49
N ASP A 200 -15.84 -17.57 14.57
CA ASP A 200 -16.61 -18.77 14.86
C ASP A 200 -15.83 -19.69 15.80
N LYS A 201 -16.53 -20.60 16.49
CA LYS A 201 -15.95 -21.50 17.50
C LYS A 201 -14.73 -22.30 17.00
N ASN A 202 -14.76 -22.72 15.74
CA ASN A 202 -13.67 -23.45 15.08
C ASN A 202 -12.46 -22.57 14.73
N LEU A 203 -12.62 -21.25 14.71
CA LEU A 203 -11.57 -20.27 14.41
C LEU A 203 -11.10 -19.50 15.65
N GLU A 204 -11.67 -19.72 16.83
CA GLU A 204 -11.25 -18.97 18.04
C GLU A 204 -9.77 -19.13 18.39
N TRP A 205 -9.14 -20.21 17.95
CA TRP A 205 -7.71 -20.43 18.17
C TRP A 205 -6.83 -19.40 17.44
N ILE A 206 -7.33 -18.76 16.37
CA ILE A 206 -6.53 -17.76 15.65
C ILE A 206 -6.48 -16.40 16.36
N LYS A 207 -7.18 -16.22 17.49
CA LYS A 207 -7.15 -14.97 18.27
C LYS A 207 -5.71 -14.56 18.61
N VAL A 208 -4.87 -15.52 18.97
CA VAL A 208 -3.47 -15.30 19.38
C VAL A 208 -2.50 -15.09 18.22
N CYS A 209 -2.96 -15.13 16.97
CA CYS A 209 -2.09 -15.03 15.80
C CYS A 209 -1.80 -13.58 15.44
N ASP A 210 -0.54 -13.29 15.12
CA ASP A 210 -0.11 -12.02 14.54
C ASP A 210 -0.44 -11.97 13.05
N ASP A 211 -0.24 -13.08 12.33
CA ASP A 211 -0.66 -13.21 10.94
C ASP A 211 -1.43 -14.48 10.63
N VAL A 212 -2.39 -14.40 9.70
CA VAL A 212 -3.22 -15.54 9.31
C VAL A 212 -3.55 -15.52 7.83
N ARG A 213 -3.72 -16.72 7.28
CA ARG A 213 -4.19 -16.94 5.91
C ARG A 213 -4.81 -18.33 5.78
N ALA A 214 -5.38 -18.62 4.62
CA ALA A 214 -5.67 -20.00 4.21
C ALA A 214 -5.00 -20.37 2.88
N TRP A 215 -4.65 -21.64 2.74
CA TRP A 215 -4.39 -22.30 1.46
C TRP A 215 -5.43 -23.40 1.26
N GLY A 216 -6.33 -23.21 0.29
CA GLY A 216 -7.50 -24.07 0.15
C GLY A 216 -8.34 -24.05 1.42
N ASN A 217 -8.46 -25.21 2.08
CA ASN A 217 -9.24 -25.38 3.31
C ASN A 217 -8.39 -25.38 4.59
N GLU A 218 -7.08 -25.20 4.46
CA GLU A 218 -6.14 -25.24 5.58
C GLU A 218 -5.82 -23.83 6.05
N VAL A 219 -6.01 -23.56 7.34
CA VAL A 219 -5.76 -22.25 7.96
C VAL A 219 -4.40 -22.24 8.63
N TYR A 220 -3.60 -21.25 8.27
CA TYR A 220 -2.26 -21.04 8.78
C TYR A 220 -2.21 -19.80 9.65
N CYS A 221 -1.40 -19.87 10.70
CA CYS A 221 -1.25 -18.84 11.71
C CYS A 221 0.21 -18.66 12.04
N VAL A 222 0.67 -17.42 12.06
CA VAL A 222 1.98 -17.01 12.57
C VAL A 222 1.77 -16.38 13.94
N ILE A 223 2.51 -16.88 14.92
CA ILE A 223 2.62 -16.30 16.25
C ILE A 223 4.06 -15.83 16.39
N LEU A 224 4.25 -14.57 16.76
CA LEU A 224 5.54 -13.94 16.96
C LEU A 224 5.80 -13.76 18.46
N ASP A 225 7.02 -14.03 18.85
CA ASP A 225 7.58 -13.68 20.14
C ASP A 225 8.73 -12.69 19.93
N ASN A 226 8.90 -11.76 20.87
CA ASN A 226 9.87 -10.67 20.75
C ASN A 226 11.31 -11.16 20.58
N GLU A 227 11.66 -12.30 21.18
CA GLU A 227 13.01 -12.90 21.10
C GLU A 227 13.08 -13.96 20.00
N GLY A 228 11.95 -14.31 19.40
CA GLY A 228 11.82 -15.30 18.34
C GLY A 228 12.00 -16.75 18.80
N GLU A 229 12.20 -17.01 20.09
CA GLU A 229 12.39 -18.36 20.63
C GLU A 229 11.08 -19.16 20.66
N LYS A 230 9.97 -18.46 20.83
CA LYS A 230 8.62 -19.03 20.95
C LYS A 230 7.73 -18.71 19.77
N SER A 231 8.29 -18.15 18.70
CA SER A 231 7.53 -17.91 17.47
C SER A 231 7.19 -19.22 16.79
N LEU A 232 5.96 -19.32 16.30
CA LEU A 232 5.40 -20.56 15.78
C LEU A 232 4.66 -20.30 14.48
N VAL A 233 4.68 -21.31 13.61
CA VAL A 233 3.74 -21.41 12.49
C VAL A 233 2.83 -22.58 12.79
N LEU A 234 1.53 -22.31 12.93
CA LEU A 234 0.51 -23.31 13.20
C LEU A 234 -0.34 -23.54 11.96
N LYS A 235 -0.77 -24.78 11.77
CA LYS A 235 -1.73 -25.22 10.76
C LYS A 235 -2.92 -25.87 11.48
N ASN A 236 -4.13 -25.39 11.17
CA ASN A 236 -5.40 -25.92 11.69
C ASN A 236 -5.42 -26.15 13.22
N LYS A 237 -4.90 -25.19 14.01
CA LYS A 237 -4.77 -25.22 15.49
C LYS A 237 -3.78 -26.22 16.06
N GLN A 238 -3.64 -27.40 15.47
CA GLN A 238 -3.03 -28.57 16.11
C GLN A 238 -1.61 -28.83 15.63
N ASP A 239 -1.32 -28.53 14.36
CA ASP A 239 -0.07 -28.90 13.73
C ASP A 239 0.90 -27.74 13.78
N THR A 240 1.94 -27.86 14.62
CA THR A 240 3.05 -26.91 14.61
C THR A 240 3.99 -27.27 13.46
N ILE A 241 4.14 -26.36 12.51
CA ILE A 241 5.12 -26.48 11.44
C ILE A 241 6.45 -25.94 11.95
N SER A 242 7.47 -26.79 11.95
CA SER A 242 8.81 -26.38 12.39
C SER A 242 9.39 -25.35 11.42
N ALA A 243 9.68 -24.17 11.93
CA ALA A 243 10.46 -23.18 11.22
C ALA A 243 11.94 -23.62 11.21
N PRO A 244 12.65 -23.51 10.08
CA PRO A 244 14.05 -23.92 9.99
C PRO A 244 14.98 -23.03 10.81
N ARG A 245 14.51 -21.87 11.30
CA ARG A 245 15.28 -20.87 12.03
C ARG A 245 14.37 -20.17 13.04
N LYS A 246 14.95 -19.63 14.12
CA LYS A 246 14.26 -18.71 15.05
C LYS A 246 13.88 -17.42 14.32
N PHE A 247 12.75 -16.82 14.67
CA PHE A 247 12.27 -15.60 14.02
C PHE A 247 11.44 -14.74 14.95
N ALA A 248 11.74 -13.46 15.08
CA ALA A 248 10.96 -12.51 15.90
C ALA A 248 10.02 -11.62 15.05
N ILE A 249 10.28 -11.59 13.74
CA ILE A 249 9.52 -10.81 12.77
C ILE A 249 9.12 -11.76 11.65
N GLY A 250 7.87 -11.69 11.20
CA GLY A 250 7.42 -12.54 10.11
C GLY A 250 5.98 -12.28 9.71
N GLY A 251 5.52 -13.03 8.73
CA GLY A 251 4.17 -12.93 8.18
C GLY A 251 4.10 -13.47 6.77
N PHE A 252 2.89 -13.59 6.24
CA PHE A 252 2.63 -14.13 4.92
C PHE A 252 2.78 -13.06 3.84
N TRP A 253 3.41 -13.41 2.72
CA TRP A 253 3.65 -12.56 1.56
C TRP A 253 3.32 -13.35 0.31
N GLY A 254 2.16 -13.10 -0.30
CA GLY A 254 1.71 -13.92 -1.44
C GLY A 254 1.46 -15.33 -0.94
N ASP A 255 2.13 -16.33 -1.53
CA ASP A 255 2.23 -17.74 -1.18
C ASP A 255 3.55 -18.09 -0.46
N MET A 256 4.28 -17.07 -0.06
CA MET A 256 5.50 -17.18 0.73
C MET A 256 5.26 -16.76 2.18
N ILE A 257 6.21 -17.10 3.05
CA ILE A 257 6.29 -16.62 4.42
C ILE A 257 7.64 -15.94 4.64
N LYS A 258 7.61 -14.75 5.25
CA LYS A 258 8.81 -14.07 5.74
C LYS A 258 9.09 -14.57 7.15
N LEU A 259 10.32 -15.04 7.38
CA LEU A 259 10.84 -15.42 8.69
C LEU A 259 12.15 -14.66 8.93
N SER A 260 12.08 -13.60 9.73
CA SER A 260 13.11 -12.58 9.89
C SER A 260 13.44 -11.92 8.55
N GLY A 261 14.67 -12.04 8.05
CA GLY A 261 15.05 -11.54 6.72
C GLY A 261 14.90 -12.55 5.58
N ASN A 262 14.51 -13.80 5.87
CA ASN A 262 14.42 -14.86 4.86
C ASN A 262 13.01 -14.96 4.31
N ILE A 263 12.90 -15.21 3.00
CA ILE A 263 11.65 -15.62 2.35
C ILE A 263 11.66 -17.13 2.18
N CYS A 264 10.56 -17.76 2.58
CA CYS A 264 10.44 -19.21 2.64
C CYS A 264 9.13 -19.66 1.99
N SER A 265 9.17 -20.82 1.34
CA SER A 265 7.98 -21.51 0.86
C SER A 265 7.45 -22.45 1.94
N ILE A 266 6.12 -22.64 1.97
CA ILE A 266 5.47 -23.61 2.85
C ILE A 266 4.83 -24.69 1.98
N ASN A 267 5.33 -25.91 2.09
CA ASN A 267 4.80 -27.08 1.37
C ASN A 267 4.21 -28.06 2.38
N SER A 268 2.88 -28.05 2.50
CA SER A 268 2.09 -28.82 3.47
C SER A 268 2.54 -28.59 4.90
N ASP A 269 3.53 -29.37 5.36
CA ASP A 269 4.00 -29.43 6.74
C ASP A 269 5.51 -29.12 6.86
N LYS A 270 6.12 -28.58 5.80
CA LYS A 270 7.53 -28.20 5.79
C LYS A 270 7.73 -26.77 5.26
N ILE A 271 8.51 -25.99 6.00
CA ILE A 271 9.00 -24.68 5.57
C ILE A 271 10.40 -24.83 4.99
N THR A 272 10.62 -24.33 3.78
CA THR A 272 11.94 -24.29 3.13
C THR A 272 12.29 -22.85 2.82
N CYS A 273 13.38 -22.35 3.40
CA CYS A 273 13.81 -20.98 3.21
C CYS A 273 14.84 -20.85 2.10
N SER A 274 14.79 -19.74 1.38
CA SER A 274 15.91 -19.29 0.56
C SER A 274 17.12 -18.99 1.45
N ASP A 275 18.32 -19.19 0.89
CA ASP A 275 19.57 -18.73 1.52
C ASP A 275 19.79 -17.22 1.34
N VAL A 276 18.92 -16.57 0.56
CA VAL A 276 18.94 -15.13 0.34
C VAL A 276 18.20 -14.40 1.48
N ILE A 277 18.88 -13.45 2.09
CA ILE A 277 18.39 -12.58 3.16
C ILE A 277 18.23 -11.17 2.61
N TRP A 278 17.12 -10.52 2.97
CA TRP A 278 16.88 -9.12 2.66
C TRP A 278 16.98 -8.25 3.92
N TYR A 279 17.70 -7.14 3.80
CA TYR A 279 17.80 -6.08 4.81
C TYR A 279 17.43 -4.73 4.20
N GLY A 280 16.52 -4.00 4.85
CA GLY A 280 16.33 -2.56 4.63
C GLY A 280 15.03 -2.16 3.93
N ASN A 281 14.44 -1.08 4.46
CA ASN A 281 13.51 -0.18 3.77
C ASN A 281 14.13 1.23 3.95
N GLY A 282 14.89 1.74 2.98
CA GLY A 282 15.46 3.11 3.10
C GLY A 282 16.67 3.42 2.22
N ASP A 283 17.77 2.66 2.36
CA ASP A 283 19.06 2.94 1.70
C ASP A 283 19.28 2.10 0.40
N GLY A 284 18.18 1.68 -0.23
CA GLY A 284 18.17 0.75 -1.37
C GLY A 284 17.78 -0.67 -0.99
N LEU A 285 17.37 -1.45 -1.99
CA LEU A 285 16.89 -2.83 -1.84
C LEU A 285 18.05 -3.80 -2.01
N LYS A 286 18.54 -4.37 -0.89
CA LYS A 286 19.73 -5.21 -0.89
C LYS A 286 19.43 -6.65 -0.47
N PHE A 287 19.87 -7.59 -1.29
CA PHE A 287 19.72 -9.03 -1.06
C PHE A 287 21.09 -9.67 -0.91
N TYR A 288 21.25 -10.48 0.13
CA TYR A 288 22.52 -11.08 0.53
C TYR A 288 22.41 -12.61 0.53
N GLN A 289 23.46 -13.30 0.10
CA GLN A 289 23.58 -14.75 0.21
C GLN A 289 24.96 -15.04 0.82
N ASN A 290 24.99 -15.79 1.93
CA ASN A 290 26.22 -16.07 2.68
C ASN A 290 27.01 -14.79 3.04
N ASP A 291 26.30 -13.74 3.50
CA ASP A 291 26.83 -12.41 3.83
C ASP A 291 27.44 -11.62 2.65
N GLU A 292 27.35 -12.13 1.42
CA GLU A 292 27.75 -11.42 0.21
C GLU A 292 26.53 -10.78 -0.47
N LEU A 293 26.68 -9.53 -0.92
CA LEU A 293 25.65 -8.82 -1.68
C LEU A 293 25.46 -9.52 -3.03
N VAL A 294 24.26 -10.03 -3.28
CA VAL A 294 23.88 -10.68 -4.55
C VAL A 294 23.25 -9.67 -5.50
N VAL A 295 22.36 -8.82 -4.95
CA VAL A 295 21.52 -7.92 -5.73
C VAL A 295 21.30 -6.60 -4.99
N GLU A 296 21.38 -5.50 -5.71
CA GLU A 296 21.05 -4.15 -5.23
C GLU A 296 20.16 -3.43 -6.26
N TYR A 297 19.04 -2.86 -5.80
CA TYR A 297 18.09 -2.09 -6.60
C TYR A 297 17.80 -0.71 -5.99
#